data_AF-U2QZN5-F1
#
_entry.id   AF-U2QZN5-F1
#
_cell.length_a   1.000
_cell.length_b   1.000
_cell.length_c   1.000
_cell.angle_alpha   90.00
_cell.angle_beta   90.00
_cell.angle_gamma   90.00
#
_symmetry.space_group_name_H-M   'P 1'
#
loop_
_entity.id
_entity.type
_entity.pdbx_description
1 polymer ?
#
loop_
_entity_poly.entity_id
_entity_poly.type
_entity_poly.pdbx_seq_one_letter_code
_entity_poly.pdbx_strand_id
1 'polypeptide(L)' 'MKKLICKKCGNEVLPEKDKALKKEYPYYCSFCDENKYRFECMRVEENKAQKRKELI' A
#
# COMPACT_ATOMS: atom_id res chain seq x y z
N MET A 1 -6.53 11.10 -7.40
CA MET A 1 -5.34 10.42 -6.85
C MET A 1 -5.62 8.93 -6.75
N LYS A 2 -4.72 8.05 -7.23
CA LYS A 2 -4.92 6.59 -7.14
C LYS A 2 -4.65 6.16 -5.70
N LYS A 3 -5.64 5.58 -5.03
CA LYS A 3 -5.50 5.04 -3.67
C LYS A 3 -4.66 3.75 -3.72
N LEU A 4 -3.61 3.70 -2.88
CA LEU A 4 -2.77 2.53 -2.69
C LEU A 4 -3.12 1.90 -1.34
N ILE A 5 -2.98 0.58 -1.27
CA ILE A 5 -3.17 -0.18 -0.05
C ILE A 5 -1.95 -1.04 0.24
N CYS A 6 -1.76 -1.38 1.50
CA CYS A 6 -0.74 -2.30 1.95
C CYS A 6 -1.14 -3.73 1.58
N LYS A 7 -0.24 -4.47 0.92
CA LYS A 7 -0.49 -5.89 0.61
C LYS A 7 -0.58 -6.78 1.85
N LYS A 8 0.07 -6.39 2.95
CA LYS A 8 0.13 -7.15 4.21
C LYS A 8 -1.20 -7.09 4.97
N CYS A 9 -1.75 -5.89 5.19
CA CYS A 9 -2.96 -5.71 6.00
C CYS A 9 -4.21 -5.30 5.19
N GLY A 10 -4.06 -4.97 3.90
CA GLY A 10 -5.16 -4.57 3.03
C GLY A 10 -5.69 -3.14 3.25
N ASN A 11 -5.12 -2.38 4.18
CA ASN A 11 -5.54 -1.00 4.48
C ASN A 11 -4.84 0.05 3.61
N GLU A 12 -5.45 1.24 3.51
CA GLU A 12 -4.88 2.36 2.75
C GLU A 12 -3.52 2.80 3.30
N VAL A 13 -2.56 3.04 2.40
CA VAL A 13 -1.25 3.59 2.76
C VAL A 13 -1.20 5.08 2.44
N LEU A 14 -0.45 5.80 3.26
CA LEU A 14 -0.20 7.23 3.09
C LEU A 14 1.13 7.44 2.35
N PRO A 15 1.29 8.55 1.61
CA PRO A 15 2.58 8.91 1.04
C PRO A 15 3.56 9.29 2.16
N GLU A 16 4.82 8.87 2.02
CA GLU A 16 5.89 9.30 2.92
C GLU A 16 6.13 10.81 2.78
N LYS A 17 6.27 11.48 3.93
CA LYS A 17 6.49 12.93 4.04
C LYS A 17 7.97 13.27 4.10
N ASP A 18 8.79 12.39 4.68
CA ASP A 18 10.23 12.59 4.77
C ASP A 18 10.89 12.44 3.39
N LYS A 19 11.68 13.43 2.96
CA LYS A 19 12.32 13.44 1.63
C LYS A 19 13.43 12.42 1.46
N ALA A 20 14.15 12.10 2.53
CA ALA A 20 15.20 11.10 2.51
C ALA A 20 14.58 9.70 2.49
N LEU A 21 13.59 9.47 3.36
CA LEU A 21 12.95 8.17 3.52
C LEU A 21 12.11 7.79 2.29
N LYS A 22 11.41 8.76 1.69
CA LYS A 22 10.57 8.54 0.49
C LYS A 22 11.32 7.96 -0.71
N LYS A 23 12.65 8.12 -0.79
CA LYS A 23 13.47 7.52 -1.85
C LYS A 23 13.49 6.00 -1.77
N GLU A 24 13.52 5.47 -0.56
CA GLU A 24 13.54 4.03 -0.31
C GLU A 24 12.13 3.49 -0.01
N TYR A 25 11.43 4.16 0.91
CA TYR A 25 10.08 3.83 1.34
C TYR A 25 9.11 4.95 0.96
N PRO A 26 8.56 4.92 -0.26
CA PRO A 26 7.70 6.00 -0.74
C PRO A 26 6.36 6.13 -0.02
N TYR A 27 5.98 5.11 0.77
CA TYR A 27 4.69 5.03 1.44
C TYR A 27 4.86 4.62 2.90
N TYR A 28 3.85 4.91 3.71
CA TYR A 28 3.76 4.52 5.11
C TYR A 28 2.39 3.92 5.40
N CYS A 29 2.36 2.80 6.12
CA CYS A 29 1.13 2.13 6.54
C CYS A 29 0.89 2.39 8.03
N SER A 30 -0.10 3.23 8.36
CA SER A 30 -0.45 3.54 9.75
C SER A 30 -1.03 2.35 10.53
N PHE A 31 -1.51 1.32 9.84
CA PHE A 31 -2.06 0.11 10.48
C PHE A 31 -0.99 -0.91 10.83
N CYS A 32 0.09 -0.97 10.04
CA CYS A 32 1.26 -1.80 10.34
C CYS A 32 2.32 -1.05 11.15
N ASP A 33 2.19 0.27 11.25
CA ASP A 33 3.22 1.19 11.75
C ASP A 33 4.59 0.96 11.09
N GLU A 34 4.57 0.76 9.78
CA GLU A 34 5.74 0.40 8.98
C GLU A 34 5.81 1.27 7.72
N ASN A 35 7.02 1.74 7.39
CA ASN A 35 7.30 2.28 6.06
C ASN A 35 7.24 1.16 5.03
N LYS A 36 6.81 1.49 3.82
CA LYS A 36 6.47 0.52 2.78
C LYS A 36 7.20 0.80 1.50
N TYR A 37 7.80 -0.25 0.95
CA TYR A 37 8.29 -0.23 -0.42
C TYR A 37 7.14 -0.15 -1.41
N ARG A 38 7.44 0.31 -2.62
CA ARG A 38 6.45 0.38 -3.71
C ARG A 38 5.85 -0.98 -4.06
N PHE A 39 6.63 -2.06 -3.97
CA PHE A 39 6.15 -3.42 -4.28
C PHE A 39 5.33 -4.05 -3.16
N GLU A 40 5.41 -3.53 -1.92
CA GLU A 40 4.56 -3.93 -0.79
C GLU A 40 3.19 -3.23 -0.81
N CYS A 41 3.01 -2.29 -1.73
CA CYS A 41 1.75 -1.60 -1.96
C CYS A 41 1.09 -2.11 -3.25
N MET A 42 -0.23 -2.06 -3.32
CA MET A 42 -1.01 -2.35 -4.53
C MET A 42 -2.12 -1.33 -4.71
N ARG A 43 -2.63 -1.20 -5.93
CA ARG A 43 -3.78 -0.31 -6.19
C ARG A 43 -5.05 -0.95 -5.64
N VAL A 44 -5.99 -0.12 -5.20
CA VAL A 44 -7.32 -0.59 -4.76
C VAL A 44 -8.01 -1.43 -5.84
N GLU A 45 -7.82 -1.12 -7.12
CA GLU A 45 -8.38 -1.89 -8.25
C GLU A 45 -7.81 -3.31 -8.33
N GLU A 46 -6.50 -3.47 -8.11
CA GLU A 46 -5.83 -4.77 -8.07
C GLU A 46 -6.33 -5.60 -6.89
N ASN A 47 -6.56 -4.98 -5.74
CA ASN A 47 -7.11 -5.66 -4.57
C ASN A 47 -8.54 -6.16 -4.79
N LYS A 48 -9.39 -5.36 -5.44
CA LYS A 48 -10.76 -5.78 -5.80
C LYS A 48 -10.73 -6.96 -6.77
N ALA A 49 -9.79 -6.99 -7.72
CA ALA A 49 -9.62 -8.10 -8.63
C ALA A 49 -9.14 -9.38 -7.91
N GLN A 50 -8.24 -9.24 -6.93
CA GLN A 50 -7.76 -10.37 -6.12
C GLN A 50 -8.87 -10.96 -5.24
N LYS A 51 -9.61 -10.12 -4.51
CA LYS A 51 -10.76 -10.58 -3.70
C LYS A 51 -11.85 -11.26 -4.53
N ARG A 52 -12.08 -10.82 -5.77
CA ARG A 52 -13.04 -11.48 -6.67
C ARG A 52 -12.59 -12.87 -7.12
N LYS A 53 -11.28 -13.13 -7.17
CA LYS A 53 -10.74 -14.47 -7.51
C LYS A 53 -10.80 -15.44 -6.33
N GLU A 54 -10.72 -14.96 -5.10
CA GLU A 54 -10.86 -15.78 -3.88
C GLU A 54 -12.32 -16.21 -3.59
N LEU A 55 -13.29 -15.63 -4.32
CA LEU A 55 -14.73 -15.86 -4.16
C LEU A 55 -15.33 -16.82 -5.21
N ILE A 56 -14.48 -17.46 -6.03
CA ILE A 56 -14.83 -18.45 -7.06
C ILE A 56 -14.14 -19.77 -6.70
#